data_AF-A0A9E5Z0Z8-F1
#
_entry.id   AF-A0A9E5Z0Z8-F1
#
_cell.length_a   1.000
_cell.length_b   1.000
_cell.length_c   1.000
_cell.angle_alpha   90.00
_cell.angle_beta   90.00
_cell.angle_gamma   90.00
#
_symmetry.space_group_name_H-M   'P 1'
#
loop_
_entity.id
_entity.type
_entity.pdbx_description
1 polymer ?
#
loop_
_entity_poly.entity_id
_entity_poly.type
_entity_poly.pdbx_seq_one_letter_code
_entity_poly.pdbx_strand_id
1 'polypeptide(L)'
;MGSSFLITLREGLEASLIISILLTYLAKTDRRVDNRLVWAGTLVAVVVCAIAGLLIYVLIDGLHGKVEQAVEGFIALAAMAVLTQMIFWMRANSRKLGGHLRDKVDRATRAALFTIAFVAVLREGLETVLFLLGAKTETASGTSVVIGGLVGLVVAILIGFAVYKAGSRVNLKTFFNVTAILLLLFAAGLAGKAVHELRD
;
A
#
# COMPACT_ATOMS: atom_id res chain seq x y z
N MET A 1 -5.65 15.62 7.06
CA MET A 1 -5.30 14.49 7.97
C MET A 1 -6.07 13.21 7.68
N GLY A 2 -7.41 13.23 7.66
CA GLY A 2 -8.22 12.00 7.54
C GLY A 2 -8.04 11.22 6.23
N SER A 3 -7.92 11.91 5.09
CA SER A 3 -7.72 11.27 3.78
C SER A 3 -6.40 10.48 3.71
N SER A 4 -5.28 11.13 4.05
CA SER A 4 -3.94 10.51 4.08
C SER A 4 -3.87 9.31 5.03
N PHE A 5 -4.52 9.40 6.19
CA PHE A 5 -4.62 8.29 7.14
C PHE A 5 -5.33 7.08 6.52
N LEU A 6 -6.50 7.28 5.90
CA LEU A 6 -7.28 6.17 5.33
C LEU A 6 -6.59 5.50 4.15
N ILE A 7 -5.95 6.29 3.30
CA ILE A 7 -5.19 5.78 2.17
C ILE A 7 -4.06 4.90 2.67
N THR A 8 -3.19 5.43 3.54
CA THR A 8 -2.05 4.65 4.07
C THR A 8 -2.49 3.46 4.93
N LEU A 9 -3.61 3.59 5.65
CA LEU A 9 -4.22 2.47 6.38
C LEU A 9 -4.66 1.36 5.43
N ARG A 10 -5.36 1.70 4.33
CA ARG A 10 -5.84 0.73 3.35
C ARG A 10 -4.69 0.01 2.66
N GLU A 11 -3.80 0.75 2.00
CA GLU A 11 -2.70 0.15 1.23
C GLU A 11 -1.71 -0.57 2.17
N GLY A 12 -1.46 -0.03 3.35
CA GLY A 12 -0.67 -0.70 4.39
C GLY A 12 -1.30 -2.00 4.88
N LEU A 13 -2.63 -2.06 5.00
CA LEU A 13 -3.33 -3.29 5.37
C LEU A 13 -3.25 -4.33 4.25
N GLU A 14 -3.45 -3.94 2.99
CA GLU A 14 -3.28 -4.84 1.83
C GLU A 14 -1.86 -5.43 1.80
N ALA A 15 -0.82 -4.60 1.97
CA ALA A 15 0.57 -5.03 2.04
C ALA A 15 0.82 -6.00 3.21
N SER A 16 0.41 -5.62 4.42
CA SER A 16 0.64 -6.42 5.63
C SER A 16 -0.09 -7.77 5.60
N LEU A 17 -1.25 -7.85 4.96
CA LEU A 17 -1.98 -9.09 4.75
C LEU A 17 -1.25 -10.02 3.80
N ILE A 18 -0.75 -9.52 2.66
CA ILE A 18 0.03 -10.34 1.72
C ILE A 18 1.23 -10.96 2.42
N ILE A 19 1.98 -10.17 3.19
CA ILE A 19 3.13 -10.65 3.97
C ILE A 19 2.70 -11.66 5.04
N SER A 20 1.60 -11.41 5.76
CA SER A 20 1.08 -12.34 6.78
C SER A 20 0.67 -13.69 6.18
N ILE A 21 0.07 -13.69 4.99
CA ILE A 21 -0.30 -14.91 4.25
C ILE A 21 0.95 -15.69 3.86
N LEU A 22 1.95 -15.02 3.27
CA LEU A 22 3.20 -15.64 2.87
C LEU A 22 3.92 -16.26 4.07
N LEU A 23 4.09 -15.51 5.16
CA LEU A 23 4.74 -15.99 6.38
C LEU A 23 3.95 -17.15 7.03
N THR A 24 2.61 -17.08 7.05
CA THR A 24 1.77 -18.16 7.57
C THR A 24 1.88 -19.42 6.71
N TYR A 25 1.93 -19.27 5.37
CA TYR A 25 2.12 -20.39 4.46
C TYR A 25 3.49 -21.05 4.69
N LEU A 26 4.58 -20.28 4.74
CA LEU A 26 5.92 -20.82 5.02
C LEU A 26 6.01 -21.51 6.39
N ALA A 27 5.30 -20.98 7.40
CA ALA A 27 5.22 -21.59 8.71
C ALA A 27 4.46 -22.93 8.72
N LYS A 28 3.50 -23.12 7.80
CA LYS A 28 2.75 -24.39 7.63
C LYS A 28 3.50 -25.44 6.82
N THR A 29 4.37 -25.03 5.90
CA THR A 29 5.12 -25.93 5.00
C THR A 29 6.51 -26.31 5.54
N ASP A 30 6.76 -26.11 6.84
CA ASP A 30 8.05 -26.34 7.55
C ASP A 30 9.29 -25.62 6.97
N ARG A 31 9.10 -24.71 6.00
CA ARG A 31 10.14 -23.91 5.34
C ARG A 31 10.42 -22.60 6.08
N ARG A 32 10.48 -22.64 7.42
CA ARG A 32 10.70 -21.43 8.26
C ARG A 32 12.00 -20.68 7.94
N VAL A 33 13.00 -21.37 7.39
CA VAL A 33 14.28 -20.79 6.94
C VAL A 33 14.07 -19.72 5.86
N ASP A 34 13.05 -19.88 5.01
CA ASP A 34 12.76 -18.97 3.91
C ASP A 34 12.01 -17.70 4.37
N ASN A 35 11.59 -17.60 5.65
CA ASN A 35 10.97 -16.38 6.21
C ASN A 35 11.89 -15.16 6.08
N ARG A 36 13.21 -15.37 6.18
CA ARG A 36 14.20 -14.29 6.03
C ARG A 36 14.14 -13.64 4.65
N LEU A 37 13.78 -14.40 3.61
CA LEU A 37 13.68 -13.90 2.24
C LEU A 37 12.43 -13.02 2.05
N VAL A 38 11.32 -13.39 2.68
CA VAL A 38 10.10 -12.57 2.69
C VAL A 38 10.39 -11.24 3.38
N TRP A 39 10.97 -11.28 4.58
CA TRP A 39 11.37 -10.06 5.31
C TRP A 39 12.41 -9.22 4.57
N ALA A 40 13.39 -9.85 3.92
CA ALA A 40 14.36 -9.14 3.08
C ALA A 40 13.67 -8.46 1.90
N GLY A 41 12.74 -9.14 1.22
CA GLY A 41 11.96 -8.55 0.11
C GLY A 41 11.11 -7.36 0.57
N THR A 42 10.42 -7.51 1.69
CA THR A 42 9.64 -6.41 2.31
C THR A 42 10.53 -5.23 2.67
N LEU A 43 11.67 -5.46 3.34
CA LEU A 43 12.54 -4.38 3.79
C LEU A 43 13.17 -3.63 2.62
N VAL A 44 13.64 -4.36 1.59
CA VAL A 44 14.16 -3.75 0.36
C VAL A 44 13.07 -2.94 -0.35
N ALA A 45 11.84 -3.44 -0.44
CA ALA A 45 10.73 -2.70 -1.04
C ALA A 45 10.42 -1.41 -0.29
N VAL A 46 10.34 -1.45 1.05
CA VAL A 46 10.10 -0.27 1.89
C VAL A 46 11.19 0.78 1.68
N VAL A 47 12.46 0.37 1.64
CA VAL A 47 13.59 1.27 1.37
C VAL A 47 13.47 1.91 -0.01
N VAL A 48 13.14 1.13 -1.04
CA VAL A 48 12.93 1.65 -2.40
C VAL A 48 11.78 2.65 -2.45
N CYS A 49 10.65 2.37 -1.80
CA CYS A 49 9.52 3.30 -1.72
C CYS A 49 9.89 4.59 -0.98
N ALA A 50 10.65 4.49 0.12
CA ALA A 50 11.11 5.66 0.87
C ALA A 50 12.07 6.54 0.03
N ILE A 51 13.02 5.91 -0.68
CA ILE A 51 13.93 6.62 -1.60
C ILE A 51 13.15 7.28 -2.74
N ALA A 52 12.20 6.57 -3.34
CA ALA A 52 11.36 7.11 -4.40
C ALA A 52 10.55 8.32 -3.91
N GLY A 53 9.90 8.21 -2.75
CA GLY A 53 9.16 9.32 -2.15
C GLY A 53 10.05 10.52 -1.81
N LEU A 54 11.25 10.28 -1.28
CA LEU A 54 12.22 11.34 -0.98
C LEU A 54 12.74 12.02 -2.26
N LEU A 55 13.08 11.24 -3.29
CA LEU A 55 13.51 11.77 -4.58
C LEU A 55 12.46 12.67 -5.18
N ILE A 56 11.20 12.23 -5.21
CA ILE A 56 10.11 13.03 -5.77
C ILE A 56 9.90 14.29 -4.91
N TYR A 57 9.94 14.18 -3.59
CA TYR A 57 9.83 15.34 -2.70
C TYR A 57 10.91 16.39 -2.96
N VAL A 58 12.18 15.98 -3.02
CA VAL A 58 13.31 16.89 -3.28
C VAL A 58 13.26 17.49 -4.68
N LEU A 59 12.81 16.72 -5.68
CA LEU A 59 12.68 17.22 -7.05
C LEU A 59 11.64 18.33 -7.17
N ILE A 60 10.56 18.25 -6.37
CA ILE A 60 9.48 19.25 -6.35
C ILE A 60 9.89 20.47 -5.51
N ASP A 61 10.47 20.26 -4.33
CA ASP A 61 10.84 21.33 -3.38
C ASP A 61 11.94 22.27 -3.92
N GLY A 62 12.76 21.80 -4.87
CA GLY A 62 13.85 22.58 -5.47
C GLY A 62 13.49 23.39 -6.72
N LEU A 63 12.25 23.28 -7.21
CA LEU A 63 11.78 23.97 -8.41
C LEU A 63 10.85 25.11 -8.01
N HIS A 64 11.04 26.31 -8.57
CA HIS A 64 10.12 27.44 -8.38
C HIS A 64 9.58 27.93 -9.73
N GLY A 65 8.27 28.16 -9.80
CA GLY A 65 7.61 28.84 -10.94
C GLY A 65 7.02 27.88 -11.98
N LYS A 66 6.94 28.30 -13.26
CA LYS A 66 6.25 27.51 -14.32
C LYS A 66 6.84 26.12 -14.57
N VAL A 67 8.11 25.90 -14.24
CA VAL A 67 8.80 24.60 -14.40
C VAL A 67 8.36 23.61 -13.31
N GLU A 68 8.10 24.08 -12.09
CA GLU A 68 7.57 23.29 -10.98
C GLU A 68 6.21 22.66 -11.37
N GLN A 69 5.27 23.47 -11.85
CA GLN A 69 3.97 22.99 -12.33
C GLN A 69 4.07 21.99 -13.49
N ALA A 70 5.01 22.20 -14.42
CA ALA A 70 5.21 21.29 -15.54
C ALA A 70 5.78 19.93 -15.09
N VAL A 71 6.74 19.94 -14.15
CA VAL A 71 7.33 18.72 -13.60
C VAL A 71 6.33 17.99 -12.70
N GLU A 72 5.59 18.70 -11.86
CA GLU A 72 4.52 18.12 -11.04
C GLU A 72 3.44 17.48 -11.92
N GLY A 73 3.00 18.18 -12.98
CA GLY A 73 2.06 17.64 -13.96
C GLY A 73 2.57 16.40 -14.68
N PHE A 74 3.86 16.37 -15.06
CA PHE A 74 4.46 15.19 -15.70
C PHE A 74 4.54 14.00 -14.75
N ILE A 75 4.92 14.22 -13.48
CA ILE A 75 4.95 13.19 -12.44
C ILE A 75 3.54 12.66 -12.17
N ALA A 76 2.54 13.54 -12.11
CA ALA A 76 1.14 13.16 -11.94
C ALA A 76 0.63 12.31 -13.12
N LEU A 77 0.99 12.64 -14.36
CA LEU A 77 0.66 11.83 -15.54
C LEU A 77 1.36 10.48 -15.53
N ALA A 78 2.64 10.43 -15.16
CA ALA A 78 3.39 9.18 -15.02
C ALA A 78 2.76 8.28 -13.92
N ALA A 79 2.38 8.88 -12.79
CA ALA A 79 1.67 8.21 -11.71
C ALA A 79 0.32 7.64 -12.19
N MET A 80 -0.47 8.44 -12.90
CA MET A 80 -1.75 8.02 -13.50
C MET A 80 -1.56 6.83 -14.46
N ALA A 81 -0.53 6.85 -15.30
CA ALA A 81 -0.24 5.77 -16.23
C ALA A 81 0.13 4.46 -15.51
N VAL A 82 0.97 4.54 -14.48
CA VAL A 82 1.35 3.38 -13.63
C VAL A 82 0.12 2.80 -12.92
N LEU A 83 -0.68 3.65 -12.28
CA LEU A 83 -1.93 3.24 -11.61
C LEU A 83 -2.91 2.60 -12.59
N THR A 84 -3.09 3.19 -13.77
CA THR A 84 -3.97 2.66 -14.81
C THR A 84 -3.50 1.30 -15.28
N GLN A 85 -2.21 1.15 -15.62
CA GLN A 85 -1.61 -0.13 -16.02
C GLN A 85 -1.90 -1.21 -14.98
N MET A 86 -1.82 -0.86 -13.70
CA MET A 86 -2.06 -1.78 -12.60
C MET A 86 -3.53 -2.21 -12.44
N ILE A 87 -4.49 -1.29 -12.63
CA ILE A 87 -5.92 -1.64 -12.67
C ILE A 87 -6.16 -2.68 -13.78
N PHE A 88 -5.56 -2.47 -14.95
CA PHE A 88 -5.64 -3.42 -16.05
C PHE A 88 -4.94 -4.76 -15.73
N TRP A 89 -3.81 -4.73 -15.04
CA TRP A 89 -3.08 -5.93 -14.62
C TRP A 89 -3.90 -6.77 -13.63
N MET A 90 -4.53 -6.15 -12.62
CA MET A 90 -5.42 -6.84 -11.68
C MET A 90 -6.64 -7.41 -12.39
N ARG A 91 -7.25 -6.67 -13.31
CA ARG A 91 -8.39 -7.15 -14.09
C ARG A 91 -8.00 -8.36 -14.95
N ALA A 92 -6.81 -8.35 -15.55
CA ALA A 92 -6.28 -9.47 -16.33
C ALA A 92 -5.92 -10.70 -15.47
N ASN A 93 -5.41 -10.49 -14.26
CA ASN A 93 -4.89 -11.57 -13.42
C ASN A 93 -5.92 -12.14 -12.41
N SER A 94 -7.00 -11.41 -12.12
CA SER A 94 -8.08 -11.83 -11.19
C SER A 94 -8.72 -13.18 -11.55
N ARG A 95 -8.79 -13.54 -12.83
CA ARG A 95 -9.30 -14.86 -13.30
C ARG A 95 -8.30 -16.01 -13.14
N LYS A 96 -7.01 -15.75 -12.90
CA LYS A 96 -5.95 -16.77 -12.76
C LYS A 96 -5.51 -17.01 -11.30
N LEU A 97 -5.90 -16.14 -10.37
CA LEU A 97 -5.52 -16.25 -8.95
C LEU A 97 -6.20 -17.41 -8.19
N GLY A 98 -7.40 -17.85 -8.61
CA GLY A 98 -8.14 -18.89 -7.89
C GLY A 98 -7.54 -20.31 -7.95
N GLY A 99 -6.81 -20.64 -9.03
CA GLY A 99 -6.33 -22.01 -9.28
C GLY A 99 -4.81 -22.22 -9.19
N HIS A 100 -3.99 -21.18 -9.40
CA HIS A 100 -2.54 -21.37 -9.66
C HIS A 100 -1.61 -20.81 -8.57
N LEU A 101 -2.14 -20.13 -7.54
CA LEU A 101 -1.30 -19.67 -6.43
C LEU A 101 -0.74 -20.84 -5.60
N ARG A 102 -1.50 -21.94 -5.48
CA ARG A 102 -1.03 -23.15 -4.77
C ARG A 102 0.14 -23.82 -5.52
N ASP A 103 0.00 -24.02 -6.83
CA ASP A 103 1.01 -24.66 -7.69
C ASP A 103 2.27 -23.81 -7.92
N LYS A 104 2.12 -22.47 -7.99
CA LYS A 104 3.26 -21.56 -8.15
C LYS A 104 4.11 -21.43 -6.89
N VAL A 105 3.51 -21.61 -5.70
CA VAL A 105 4.26 -21.55 -4.44
C VAL A 105 4.95 -22.89 -4.15
N ASP A 106 4.38 -24.01 -4.58
CA ASP A 106 5.01 -25.33 -4.43
C ASP A 106 6.30 -25.47 -5.28
N ARG A 107 6.36 -24.78 -6.42
CA ARG A 107 7.57 -24.65 -7.28
C ARG A 107 8.37 -23.36 -7.05
N ALA A 108 8.01 -22.53 -6.07
CA ALA A 108 8.71 -21.26 -5.83
C ALA A 108 10.09 -21.51 -5.22
N THR A 109 11.12 -21.26 -6.02
CA THR A 109 12.50 -21.10 -5.56
C THR A 109 12.59 -19.98 -4.52
N ARG A 110 13.60 -20.01 -3.64
CA ARG A 110 13.92 -18.95 -2.67
C ARG A 110 13.84 -17.53 -3.26
N ALA A 111 14.30 -17.36 -4.50
CA ALA A 111 14.21 -16.10 -5.24
C ALA A 111 12.76 -15.65 -5.53
N ALA A 112 11.85 -16.58 -5.83
CA ALA A 112 10.45 -16.24 -6.10
C ALA A 112 9.72 -15.73 -4.84
N LEU A 113 10.03 -16.27 -3.66
CA LEU A 113 9.47 -15.78 -2.39
C LEU A 113 9.91 -14.35 -2.08
N PHE A 114 11.20 -14.06 -2.29
CA PHE A 114 11.72 -12.69 -2.20
C PHE A 114 11.00 -11.77 -3.20
N THR A 115 10.95 -12.16 -4.47
CA THR A 115 10.35 -11.32 -5.53
C THR A 115 8.86 -11.09 -5.31
N ILE A 116 8.10 -12.09 -4.86
CA ILE A 116 6.66 -11.93 -4.58
C ILE A 116 6.45 -10.94 -3.43
N ALA A 117 7.20 -11.09 -2.33
CA ALA A 117 7.11 -10.17 -1.19
C ALA A 117 7.55 -8.75 -1.57
N PHE A 118 8.66 -8.63 -2.30
CA PHE A 118 9.19 -7.36 -2.79
C PHE A 118 8.20 -6.66 -3.71
N VAL A 119 7.72 -7.31 -4.78
CA VAL A 119 6.79 -6.70 -5.74
C VAL A 119 5.47 -6.33 -5.10
N ALA A 120 4.95 -7.17 -4.20
CA ALA A 120 3.71 -6.87 -3.48
C ALA A 120 3.84 -5.59 -2.64
N VAL A 121 4.86 -5.51 -1.79
CA VAL A 121 5.07 -4.33 -0.92
C VAL A 121 5.45 -3.10 -1.72
N LEU A 122 6.26 -3.26 -2.77
CA LEU A 122 6.65 -2.17 -3.65
C LEU A 122 5.42 -1.55 -4.33
N ARG A 123 4.46 -2.38 -4.76
CA ARG A 123 3.22 -1.93 -5.38
C ARG A 123 2.41 -1.04 -4.44
N GLU A 124 2.02 -1.58 -3.28
CA GLU A 124 1.23 -0.85 -2.28
C GLU A 124 1.97 0.40 -1.76
N GLY A 125 3.29 0.29 -1.60
CA GLY A 125 4.14 1.39 -1.14
C GLY A 125 4.26 2.52 -2.16
N LEU A 126 4.38 2.21 -3.46
CA LEU A 126 4.39 3.23 -4.51
C LEU A 126 3.04 3.93 -4.65
N GLU A 127 1.94 3.20 -4.57
CA GLU A 127 0.59 3.79 -4.54
C GLU A 127 0.45 4.75 -3.37
N THR A 128 0.85 4.32 -2.17
CA THR A 128 0.83 5.15 -0.96
C THR A 128 1.62 6.44 -1.16
N VAL A 129 2.85 6.37 -1.71
CA VAL A 129 3.69 7.54 -1.96
C VAL A 129 3.01 8.50 -2.94
N LEU A 130 2.49 7.99 -4.05
CA LEU A 130 1.84 8.81 -5.09
C LEU A 130 0.56 9.48 -4.58
N PHE A 131 -0.27 8.76 -3.85
CA PHE A 131 -1.49 9.31 -3.25
C PHE A 131 -1.19 10.35 -2.15
N LEU A 132 -0.16 10.12 -1.33
CA LEU A 132 0.25 11.10 -0.32
C LEU A 132 0.81 12.38 -0.96
N LEU A 133 1.50 12.27 -2.09
CA LEU A 133 1.96 13.43 -2.85
C LEU A 133 0.78 14.20 -3.44
N GLY A 134 -0.15 13.53 -4.12
CA GLY A 134 -1.35 14.20 -4.65
C GLY A 134 -2.22 14.85 -3.56
N ALA A 135 -2.26 14.26 -2.36
CA ALA A 135 -2.98 14.84 -1.22
C ALA A 135 -2.29 16.09 -0.63
N LYS A 136 -0.98 16.29 -0.83
CA LYS A 136 -0.29 17.50 -0.40
C LYS A 136 -0.66 18.73 -1.24
N THR A 137 -0.97 18.55 -2.51
CA THR A 137 -1.30 19.64 -3.43
C THR A 137 -2.66 20.29 -3.11
N GLU A 138 -3.56 19.54 -2.44
CA GLU A 138 -4.95 19.94 -2.17
C GLU A 138 -5.19 20.55 -0.78
N THR A 139 -4.33 20.28 0.23
CA THR A 139 -4.61 20.68 1.64
C THR A 139 -3.49 21.51 2.27
N ALA A 140 -3.86 22.62 2.91
CA ALA A 140 -2.96 23.46 3.68
C ALA A 140 -2.25 22.67 4.81
N SER A 141 -0.91 22.76 4.84
CA SER A 141 0.08 22.11 5.74
C SER A 141 0.48 20.66 5.39
N GLY A 142 1.58 20.53 4.63
CA GLY A 142 2.21 19.24 4.28
C GLY A 142 2.61 18.37 5.48
N THR A 143 2.79 18.97 6.67
CA THR A 143 3.07 18.24 7.93
C THR A 143 1.89 17.39 8.38
N SER A 144 0.66 17.87 8.19
CA SER A 144 -0.56 17.16 8.60
C SER A 144 -0.82 15.89 7.78
N VAL A 145 -0.44 15.92 6.50
CA VAL A 145 -0.49 14.79 5.57
C VAL A 145 0.50 13.69 5.97
N VAL A 146 1.73 14.08 6.31
CA VAL A 146 2.79 13.14 6.74
C VAL A 146 2.43 12.46 8.05
N ILE A 147 1.94 13.23 9.04
CA ILE A 147 1.52 12.67 10.33
C ILE A 147 0.35 11.70 10.14
N GLY A 148 -0.67 12.08 9.34
CA GLY A 148 -1.80 11.20 9.05
C GLY A 148 -1.38 9.88 8.38
N GLY A 149 -0.48 9.96 7.39
CA GLY A 149 0.07 8.78 6.72
C GLY A 149 0.87 7.88 7.65
N LEU A 150 1.77 8.43 8.48
CA LEU A 150 2.55 7.66 9.45
C LEU A 150 1.68 6.93 10.47
N VAL A 151 0.65 7.61 11.01
CA VAL A 151 -0.30 7.00 11.95
C VAL A 151 -1.05 5.86 11.26
N GLY A 152 -1.50 6.05 10.02
CA GLY A 152 -2.17 5.01 9.22
C GLY A 152 -1.28 3.79 8.99
N LEU A 153 0.00 4.02 8.67
CA LEU A 153 0.97 2.95 8.46
C LEU A 153 1.22 2.14 9.73
N VAL A 154 1.40 2.80 10.87
CA VAL A 154 1.61 2.12 12.16
C VAL A 154 0.40 1.26 12.52
N VAL A 155 -0.81 1.79 12.36
CA VAL A 155 -2.04 1.04 12.62
C VAL A 155 -2.15 -0.16 11.68
N ALA A 156 -1.84 0.00 10.40
CA ALA A 156 -1.83 -1.11 9.44
C ALA A 156 -0.84 -2.21 9.82
N ILE A 157 0.38 -1.86 10.24
CA ILE A 157 1.39 -2.81 10.70
C ILE A 157 0.92 -3.56 11.96
N LEU A 158 0.34 -2.85 12.93
CA LEU A 158 -0.18 -3.46 14.16
C LEU A 158 -1.29 -4.48 13.87
N ILE A 159 -2.20 -4.12 12.97
CA ILE A 159 -3.29 -5.01 12.56
C ILE A 159 -2.74 -6.21 11.77
N GLY A 160 -1.82 -5.99 10.83
CA GLY A 160 -1.16 -7.07 10.10
C GLY A 160 -0.42 -8.04 11.03
N PHE A 161 0.28 -7.51 12.04
CA PHE A 161 0.92 -8.34 13.07
C PHE A 161 -0.09 -9.12 13.92
N ALA A 162 -1.21 -8.49 14.29
CA ALA A 162 -2.30 -9.18 14.99
C ALA A 162 -2.88 -10.32 14.15
N VAL A 163 -3.05 -10.13 12.83
CA VAL A 163 -3.50 -11.18 11.90
C VAL A 163 -2.47 -12.30 11.76
N TYR A 164 -1.18 -11.98 11.66
CA TYR A 164 -0.11 -12.97 11.67
C TYR A 164 -0.12 -13.80 12.96
N LYS A 165 -0.23 -13.14 14.12
CA LYS A 165 -0.28 -13.80 15.44
C LYS A 165 -1.57 -14.60 15.64
N ALA A 166 -2.69 -14.15 15.08
CA ALA A 166 -3.98 -14.86 15.12
C ALA A 166 -3.99 -16.16 14.29
N GLY A 167 -2.92 -16.46 13.56
CA GLY A 167 -2.52 -17.83 13.19
C GLY A 167 -3.61 -18.64 12.49
N SER A 168 -3.84 -18.38 11.20
CA SER A 168 -4.68 -19.21 10.29
C SER A 168 -6.14 -19.47 10.68
N ARG A 169 -6.62 -18.94 11.82
CA ARG A 169 -8.02 -18.98 12.27
C ARG A 169 -8.85 -17.84 11.68
N VAL A 170 -8.21 -16.84 11.08
CA VAL A 170 -8.89 -15.67 10.52
C VAL A 170 -9.36 -15.98 9.11
N ASN A 171 -10.67 -15.89 8.88
CA ASN A 171 -11.24 -15.94 7.55
C ASN A 171 -10.91 -14.61 6.84
N LEU A 172 -9.92 -14.63 5.95
CA LEU A 172 -9.44 -13.45 5.22
C LEU A 172 -10.58 -12.69 4.53
N LYS A 173 -11.57 -13.41 4.00
CA LYS A 173 -12.72 -12.81 3.33
C LYS A 173 -13.55 -11.95 4.30
N THR A 174 -13.75 -12.43 5.52
CA THR A 174 -14.45 -11.70 6.57
C THR A 174 -13.64 -10.49 7.04
N PHE A 175 -12.32 -10.65 7.18
CA PHE A 175 -11.43 -9.55 7.57
C PHE A 175 -11.43 -8.41 6.54
N PHE A 176 -11.30 -8.73 5.24
CA PHE A 176 -11.38 -7.75 4.16
C PHE A 176 -12.74 -7.06 4.12
N ASN A 177 -13.85 -7.79 4.28
CA ASN A 177 -15.18 -7.18 4.32
C ASN A 177 -15.34 -6.23 5.51
N VAL A 178 -14.93 -6.62 6.72
CA VAL A 178 -15.04 -5.77 7.91
C VAL A 178 -14.20 -4.50 7.77
N THR A 179 -12.97 -4.65 7.28
CA THR A 179 -12.08 -3.51 7.05
C THR A 179 -12.63 -2.58 5.96
N ALA A 180 -13.13 -3.13 4.85
CA ALA A 180 -13.74 -2.35 3.77
C ALA A 180 -14.98 -1.58 4.24
N ILE A 181 -15.82 -2.20 5.08
CA ILE A 181 -16.99 -1.53 5.68
C ILE A 181 -16.56 -0.40 6.61
N LEU A 182 -15.57 -0.63 7.47
CA LEU A 182 -15.05 0.39 8.38
C LEU A 182 -14.45 1.59 7.62
N LEU A 183 -13.69 1.31 6.55
CA LEU A 183 -13.13 2.34 5.67
C LEU A 183 -14.23 3.11 4.92
N LEU A 184 -15.28 2.44 4.45
CA LEU A 184 -16.45 3.08 3.82
C LEU A 184 -17.17 4.03 4.78
N LEU A 185 -17.36 3.63 6.04
CA LEU A 185 -17.98 4.50 7.06
C LEU A 185 -17.14 5.74 7.35
N PHE A 186 -15.82 5.60 7.44
CA PHE A 186 -14.91 6.72 7.61
C PHE A 186 -14.88 7.66 6.39
N ALA A 187 -14.87 7.10 5.18
CA ALA A 187 -14.97 7.86 3.94
C ALA A 187 -16.28 8.65 3.86
N ALA A 188 -17.40 8.03 4.23
CA ALA A 188 -18.70 8.70 4.33
C ALA A 188 -18.68 9.84 5.37
N GLY A 189 -18.02 9.67 6.51
CA GLY A 189 -17.84 10.72 7.52
C GLY A 189 -17.01 11.90 7.02
N LEU A 190 -15.95 11.65 6.25
CA LEU A 190 -15.16 12.70 5.59
C LEU A 190 -15.95 13.42 4.51
N ALA A 191 -16.71 12.69 3.68
CA ALA A 191 -17.59 13.28 2.68
C ALA A 191 -18.65 14.17 3.33
N GLY A 192 -19.23 13.75 4.47
CA GLY A 192 -20.15 14.56 5.25
C GLY A 192 -19.51 15.86 5.76
N LYS A 193 -18.26 15.81 6.24
CA LYS A 193 -17.50 17.02 6.60
C LYS A 193 -17.23 17.92 5.40
N ALA A 194 -16.79 17.36 4.28
CA ALA A 194 -16.50 18.15 3.08
C ALA A 194 -17.75 18.86 2.55
N VAL A 195 -18.91 18.20 2.56
CA VAL A 195 -20.19 18.83 2.19
C VAL A 195 -20.60 19.91 3.17
N HIS A 196 -20.30 19.75 4.46
CA HIS A 196 -20.56 20.78 5.47
C HIS A 196 -19.67 22.02 5.22
N GLU A 197 -18.38 21.82 4.98
CA GLU A 197 -17.40 22.89 4.65
C GLU A 197 -17.67 23.58 3.31
N LEU A 198 -18.32 22.91 2.35
CA LEU A 198 -18.72 23.53 1.07
C LEU A 198 -20.05 24.30 1.17
N ARG A 199 -20.80 24.11 2.25
CA ARG A 199 -22.11 24.74 2.45
C ARG A 199 -22.04 25.99 3.33
N ASP A 200 -20.96 26.14 4.08
CA ASP A 200 -20.61 27.32 4.90
C ASP A 200 -19.62 28.22 4.14
#